data_AF-A0A7D9EK37-F1
#
_entry.id   AF-A0A7D9EK37-F1
#
_cell.length_a   1.000
_cell.length_b   1.000
_cell.length_c   1.000
_cell.angle_alpha   90.00
_cell.angle_beta   90.00
_cell.angle_gamma   90.00
#
_symmetry.space_group_name_H-M   'P 1'
#
loop_
_entity.id
_entity.type
_entity.pdbx_description
1 polymer ?
#
loop_
_entity_poly.entity_id
_entity_poly.type
_entity_poly.pdbx_seq_one_letter_code
_entity_poly.pdbx_strand_id
1 'polypeptide(L)'
;MSNNNHKTELTTLVINELMTDIDSKPLHPRNKLLVYSRYVLSKISWHFTIATLSKTWVIENIDPAVNQYIRKWLEIPISGALNTVFLTCNKCGKSIYPPLVKFIQCQTVLRKAIKLSPNQSINEL
;
A
#
# COMPACT_ATOMS: atom_id res chain seq x y z
N MET A 1 7.59 -6.59 18.19
CA MET A 1 8.53 -5.92 17.26
C MET A 1 8.48 -4.42 17.51
N SER A 2 9.60 -3.71 17.37
CA SER A 2 9.59 -2.24 17.47
C SER A 2 9.02 -1.62 16.18
N ASN A 3 8.48 -0.41 16.26
CA ASN A 3 7.99 0.32 15.09
C ASN A 3 9.08 0.54 14.02
N ASN A 4 10.33 0.70 14.44
CA ASN A 4 11.45 0.85 13.51
C ASN A 4 11.75 -0.44 12.74
N ASN A 5 11.54 -1.60 13.37
CA ASN A 5 11.65 -2.89 12.68
C ASN A 5 10.54 -3.02 11.63
N HIS A 6 9.31 -2.59 11.93
CA HIS A 6 8.24 -2.60 10.92
C HIS A 6 8.49 -1.62 9.77
N LYS A 7 9.05 -0.44 10.04
CA LYS A 7 9.41 0.53 8.98
C LYS A 7 10.47 -0.03 8.04
N THR A 8 11.52 -0.63 8.60
CA THR A 8 12.60 -1.22 7.82
C THR A 8 12.10 -2.41 7.01
N GLU A 9 11.34 -3.32 7.62
CA GLU A 9 10.75 -4.47 6.92
C GLU A 9 9.79 -4.04 5.79
N LEU A 10 8.98 -2.99 6.00
CA LEU A 10 8.13 -2.44 4.94
C LEU A 10 8.94 -1.94 3.74
N THR A 11 10.02 -1.20 3.98
CA THR A 11 10.81 -0.62 2.88
C THR A 11 11.71 -1.64 2.21
N THR A 12 12.39 -2.52 2.98
CA THR A 12 13.34 -3.49 2.42
C THR A 12 12.66 -4.72 1.86
N LEU A 13 11.80 -5.37 2.65
CA LEU A 13 11.20 -6.66 2.30
C LEU A 13 9.98 -6.45 1.38
N VAL A 14 9.08 -5.55 1.75
CA VAL A 14 7.78 -5.49 1.07
C VAL A 14 7.84 -4.67 -0.22
N ILE A 15 8.64 -3.60 -0.25
CA ILE A 15 8.75 -2.77 -1.44
C ILE A 15 9.89 -3.24 -2.33
N ASN A 16 11.12 -3.28 -1.82
CA ASN A 16 12.24 -3.57 -2.71
C ASN A 16 12.23 -5.03 -3.20
N GLU A 17 12.05 -6.01 -2.32
CA GLU A 17 12.09 -7.41 -2.75
C GLU A 17 10.87 -7.79 -3.60
N LEU A 18 9.64 -7.58 -3.11
CA LEU A 18 8.43 -8.00 -3.83
C LEU A 18 8.20 -7.22 -5.12
N MET A 19 8.43 -5.89 -5.14
CA MET A 19 8.21 -5.12 -6.37
C MET A 19 9.27 -5.44 -7.42
N THR A 20 10.52 -5.69 -7.00
CA THR A 20 11.59 -6.13 -7.92
C THR A 20 11.30 -7.51 -8.49
N ASP A 21 10.83 -8.45 -7.68
CA ASP A 21 10.42 -9.78 -8.14
C ASP A 21 9.28 -9.67 -9.18
N ILE A 22 8.25 -8.87 -8.91
CA ILE A 22 7.15 -8.64 -9.87
C ILE A 22 7.66 -7.97 -11.15
N ASP A 23 8.58 -7.01 -11.01
CA ASP A 23 9.14 -6.28 -12.14
C ASP A 23 9.97 -7.18 -13.06
N SER A 24 10.75 -8.10 -12.50
CA SER A 24 11.60 -9.04 -13.24
C SER A 24 10.81 -10.04 -14.08
N LYS A 25 9.56 -10.35 -13.70
CA LYS A 25 8.76 -11.36 -14.38
C LYS A 25 8.28 -10.87 -15.74
N PRO A 26 8.27 -11.74 -16.78
CA PRO A 26 7.77 -11.41 -18.12
C PRO A 26 6.23 -11.42 -18.16
N LEU A 27 5.61 -10.64 -17.28
CA LEU A 27 4.17 -10.48 -17.17
C LEU A 27 3.73 -9.21 -17.89
N HIS A 28 2.58 -9.28 -18.56
CA HIS A 28 1.92 -8.10 -19.09
C HIS A 28 1.69 -7.06 -17.96
N PRO A 29 1.86 -5.75 -18.20
CA PRO A 29 1.72 -4.71 -17.17
C PRO A 29 0.44 -4.76 -16.35
N ARG A 30 -0.69 -5.11 -17.00
CA ARG A 30 -1.96 -5.33 -16.31
C ARG A 30 -1.90 -6.46 -15.28
N ASN A 31 -1.18 -7.54 -15.57
CA ASN A 31 -1.04 -8.67 -14.65
C ASN A 31 -0.10 -8.33 -13.51
N LYS A 32 1.00 -7.59 -13.76
CA LYS A 32 1.89 -7.07 -12.70
C LYS A 32 1.11 -6.24 -11.68
N LEU A 33 0.24 -5.37 -12.17
CA LEU A 33 -0.67 -4.57 -11.36
C LEU A 33 -1.68 -5.39 -10.54
N LEU A 34 -2.21 -6.49 -11.10
CA LEU A 34 -3.08 -7.40 -10.35
C LEU A 34 -2.33 -8.14 -9.24
N VAL A 35 -1.10 -8.57 -9.51
CA VAL A 35 -0.23 -9.23 -8.53
C VAL A 35 0.11 -8.25 -7.40
N TYR A 36 0.46 -7.01 -7.72
CA TYR A 36 0.65 -5.93 -6.74
C TYR A 36 -0.58 -5.76 -5.85
N SER A 37 -1.76 -5.63 -6.45
CA SER A 37 -3.01 -5.40 -5.71
C SER A 37 -3.36 -6.58 -4.78
N ARG A 38 -3.10 -7.81 -5.21
CA ARG A 38 -3.45 -9.02 -4.43
C ARG A 38 -2.42 -9.36 -3.35
N TYR A 39 -1.14 -9.26 -3.64
CA TYR A 39 -0.08 -9.78 -2.76
C TYR A 39 0.65 -8.67 -2.01
N VAL A 40 1.15 -7.66 -2.72
CA VAL A 40 1.94 -6.58 -2.12
C VAL A 40 1.07 -5.75 -1.19
N LEU A 41 -0.08 -5.25 -1.67
CA LEU A 41 -0.99 -4.48 -0.82
C LEU A 41 -1.45 -5.27 0.41
N SER A 42 -1.74 -6.56 0.27
CA SER A 42 -2.14 -7.41 1.40
C SER A 42 -1.03 -7.54 2.45
N LYS A 43 0.22 -7.72 2.02
CA LYS A 43 1.37 -7.79 2.94
C LYS A 43 1.60 -6.45 3.64
N ILE A 44 1.57 -5.34 2.91
CA ILE A 44 1.69 -3.99 3.47
C ILE A 44 0.56 -3.70 4.47
N SER A 45 -0.68 -4.13 4.17
CA SER A 45 -1.85 -3.87 5.01
C SER A 45 -1.70 -4.39 6.44
N TRP A 46 -1.03 -5.53 6.61
CA TRP A 46 -0.74 -6.08 7.93
C TRP A 46 0.13 -5.12 8.75
N HIS A 47 1.24 -4.64 8.17
CA HIS A 47 2.11 -3.67 8.82
C HIS A 47 1.40 -2.34 9.10
N PHE A 48 0.57 -1.86 8.17
CA PHE A 48 -0.23 -0.65 8.34
C PHE A 48 -1.27 -0.75 9.45
N THR A 49 -1.68 -1.96 9.84
CA THR A 49 -2.64 -2.17 10.92
C THR A 49 -1.96 -2.22 12.29
N ILE A 50 -0.77 -2.80 12.36
CA ILE A 50 -0.09 -3.10 13.64
C ILE A 50 0.91 -2.03 14.04
N ALA A 51 1.63 -1.45 13.09
CA ALA A 51 2.65 -0.45 13.38
C ALA A 51 2.03 0.95 13.52
N THR A 52 2.51 1.73 14.47
CA THR A 52 2.13 3.15 14.59
C THR A 52 2.94 3.98 13.60
N LEU A 53 2.41 4.11 12.39
CA LEU A 53 3.01 4.89 11.29
C LEU A 53 2.25 6.21 11.12
N SER A 54 2.96 7.27 10.75
CA SER A 54 2.31 8.52 10.36
C SER A 54 1.90 8.48 8.88
N LYS A 55 0.84 9.20 8.55
CA LYS A 55 0.40 9.39 7.16
C LYS A 55 1.51 9.98 6.29
N THR A 56 2.24 10.96 6.83
CA THR A 56 3.36 11.63 6.14
C THR A 56 4.47 10.64 5.78
N TRP A 57 4.83 9.76 6.71
CA TRP A 57 5.87 8.77 6.46
C TRP A 57 5.51 7.82 5.32
N VAL A 58 4.24 7.40 5.21
CA VAL A 58 3.77 6.57 4.10
C VAL A 58 3.86 7.31 2.76
N ILE A 59 3.46 8.57 2.72
CA ILE A 59 3.51 9.42 1.51
C ILE A 59 4.95 9.65 1.04
N GLU A 60 5.89 9.80 1.98
CA GLU A 60 7.28 10.13 1.66
C GLU A 60 8.13 8.89 1.32
N ASN A 61 7.82 7.73 1.89
CA ASN A 61 8.69 6.55 1.79
C ASN A 61 8.07 5.41 0.97
N ILE A 62 6.75 5.21 1.06
CA ILE A 62 6.08 4.04 0.47
C ILE A 62 5.50 4.39 -0.90
N ASP A 63 4.73 5.47 -0.98
CA ASP A 63 4.09 5.89 -2.21
C ASP A 63 5.09 6.13 -3.36
N PRO A 64 6.24 6.82 -3.16
CA PRO A 64 7.16 7.12 -4.26
C PRO A 64 7.80 5.84 -4.82
N ALA A 65 8.17 4.91 -3.93
CA ALA A 65 8.79 3.66 -4.32
C ALA A 65 7.82 2.78 -5.13
N VAL A 66 6.57 2.63 -4.69
CA VAL A 66 5.55 1.90 -5.44
C VAL A 66 5.22 2.61 -6.78
N ASN A 67 5.10 3.93 -6.76
CA ASN A 67 4.78 4.73 -7.92
C ASN A 67 5.85 4.62 -9.02
N GLN A 68 7.13 4.49 -8.66
CA GLN A 68 8.22 4.29 -9.62
C GLN A 68 8.02 3.01 -10.44
N TYR A 69 7.70 1.89 -9.79
CA TYR A 69 7.42 0.62 -10.49
C TYR A 69 6.15 0.68 -11.33
N ILE A 70 5.07 1.27 -10.80
CA ILE A 70 3.81 1.41 -11.55
C ILE A 70 4.02 2.26 -12.81
N ARG A 71 4.77 3.36 -12.71
CA ARG A 71 5.15 4.18 -13.88
C ARG A 71 5.94 3.36 -14.88
N LYS A 72 6.94 2.60 -14.42
CA LYS A 72 7.75 1.73 -15.27
C LYS A 72 6.91 0.70 -16.01
N TRP A 73 6.00 0.01 -15.32
CA TRP A 73 5.16 -1.02 -15.93
C TRP A 73 4.19 -0.47 -16.96
N LEU A 74 3.63 0.71 -16.71
CA LEU A 74 2.65 1.34 -17.58
C LEU A 74 3.26 2.32 -18.60
N GLU A 75 4.58 2.45 -18.62
CA GLU A 75 5.33 3.38 -19.48
C GLU A 75 4.84 4.83 -19.35
N ILE A 76 4.43 5.21 -18.13
CA ILE A 76 3.92 6.56 -17.86
C ILE A 76 5.11 7.51 -17.65
N PRO A 77 5.15 8.67 -18.32
CA PRO A 77 6.22 9.65 -18.12
C PRO A 77 6.25 10.14 -16.67
N ILE A 78 7.40 10.65 -16.22
CA ILE A 78 7.59 11.14 -14.84
C ILE A 78 6.57 12.24 -14.49
N SER A 79 6.26 13.11 -15.45
CA SER A 79 5.26 14.18 -15.32
C SER A 79 3.80 13.70 -15.44
N GLY A 80 3.57 12.44 -15.78
CA GLY A 80 2.22 11.88 -15.93
C GLY A 80 1.51 11.80 -14.58
N ALA A 81 0.21 12.12 -14.58
CA ALA A 81 -0.63 12.04 -13.39
C ALA A 81 -0.99 10.59 -13.08
N LEU A 82 -0.36 9.99 -12.07
CA LEU A 82 -0.69 8.63 -11.60
C LEU A 82 -2.08 8.51 -11.00
N ASN A 83 -2.71 9.62 -10.63
CA ASN A 83 -4.08 9.64 -10.13
C ASN A 83 -5.05 8.95 -11.08
N THR A 84 -4.81 9.00 -12.39
CA THR A 84 -5.66 8.34 -13.41
C THR A 84 -5.57 6.81 -13.37
N VAL A 85 -4.43 6.26 -12.94
CA VAL A 85 -4.22 4.80 -12.80
C VAL A 85 -5.00 4.24 -11.62
N PHE A 86 -5.09 5.02 -10.53
CA PHE A 86 -5.74 4.65 -9.28
C PHE A 86 -7.23 5.00 -9.24
N LEU A 87 -7.82 5.52 -10.32
CA LEU A 87 -9.23 5.85 -10.37
C LEU A 87 -10.08 4.58 -10.20
N THR A 88 -10.93 4.57 -9.16
CA THR A 88 -11.94 3.56 -8.91
C THR A 88 -13.17 3.79 -9.80
N CYS A 89 -13.02 3.76 -11.12
CA CYS A 89 -14.15 3.94 -12.03
C CYS A 89 -14.55 2.58 -12.65
N ASN A 90 -15.78 2.14 -12.39
CA ASN A 90 -16.40 0.89 -12.86
C ASN A 90 -16.41 0.67 -14.39
N LYS A 91 -15.92 1.61 -15.21
CA LYS A 91 -15.85 1.49 -16.68
C LYS A 91 -14.46 1.61 -17.30
N CYS A 92 -13.48 2.28 -16.66
CA CYS A 92 -12.14 2.50 -17.22
C CYS A 92 -10.97 2.36 -16.22
N GLY A 93 -11.27 2.24 -14.91
CA GLY A 93 -10.25 2.16 -13.87
C GLY A 93 -9.76 0.73 -13.65
N LYS A 94 -8.44 0.54 -13.53
CA LYS A 94 -7.90 -0.68 -12.93
C LYS A 94 -8.11 -0.50 -11.43
N SER A 95 -9.00 -1.28 -10.80
CA SER A 95 -9.42 -1.19 -9.40
C SER A 95 -8.29 -1.42 -8.39
N ILE A 96 -7.30 -0.53 -8.39
CA ILE A 96 -6.05 -0.63 -7.67
C ILE A 96 -5.96 0.58 -6.77
N TYR A 97 -5.64 0.32 -5.50
CA TYR A 97 -5.55 1.36 -4.50
C TYR A 97 -4.09 1.83 -4.34
N PRO A 98 -3.88 3.15 -4.17
CA PRO A 98 -2.60 3.65 -3.69
C PRO A 98 -2.31 3.10 -2.28
N PRO A 99 -1.03 2.89 -1.92
CA PRO A 99 -0.66 2.46 -0.57
C PRO A 99 -1.25 3.37 0.53
N LEU A 100 -1.21 4.69 0.35
CA LEU A 100 -1.85 5.64 1.26
C LEU A 100 -3.33 5.37 1.52
N VAL A 101 -4.12 5.09 0.49
CA VAL A 101 -5.55 4.81 0.65
C VAL A 101 -5.74 3.54 1.46
N LYS A 102 -4.90 2.53 1.22
CA LYS A 102 -4.93 1.29 1.99
C LYS A 102 -4.54 1.51 3.45
N PHE A 103 -3.54 2.35 3.71
CA PHE A 103 -3.15 2.75 5.07
C PHE A 103 -4.32 3.40 5.82
N ILE A 104 -5.01 4.36 5.21
CA ILE A 104 -6.17 5.03 5.82
C ILE A 104 -7.28 4.02 6.12
N GLN A 105 -7.55 3.09 5.21
CA GLN A 105 -8.53 2.02 5.42
C GLN A 105 -8.17 1.16 6.63
N CYS A 106 -6.92 0.68 6.73
CA CYS A 106 -6.44 -0.13 7.85
C CYS A 106 -6.59 0.60 9.19
N GLN A 107 -6.15 1.87 9.25
CA GLN A 107 -6.26 2.69 10.46
C GLN A 107 -7.71 2.97 10.86
N THR A 108 -8.59 3.17 9.89
CA THR A 108 -10.03 3.39 10.15
C THR A 108 -10.69 2.12 10.69
N VAL A 109 -10.37 0.96 10.12
CA VAL A 109 -10.87 -0.34 10.58
C VAL A 109 -10.37 -0.63 11.99
N LEU A 110 -9.09 -0.38 12.28
CA LEU A 110 -8.51 -0.53 13.62
C LEU A 110 -9.27 0.34 14.65
N ARG A 111 -9.42 1.64 14.37
CA ARG A 111 -10.15 2.56 15.26
C ARG A 111 -11.60 2.14 15.49
N LYS A 112 -12.28 1.66 14.44
CA LYS A 112 -13.64 1.15 14.56
C LYS A 112 -13.69 -0.11 15.42
N ALA A 113 -12.74 -1.01 15.27
CA ALA A 113 -12.64 -2.23 16.09
C ALA A 113 -12.38 -1.92 17.56
N ILE A 114 -11.50 -0.94 17.83
CA ILE A 114 -11.23 -0.44 19.19
C ILE A 114 -12.52 0.14 19.78
N LYS A 115 -13.19 1.07 19.10
CA LYS A 115 -14.40 1.74 19.59
C LYS A 115 -15.58 0.79 19.85
N LEU A 116 -15.68 -0.30 19.09
CA LEU A 116 -16.76 -1.29 19.22
C LEU A 116 -16.36 -2.48 20.10
N SER A 117 -15.20 -2.42 20.75
CA SER A 117 -14.73 -3.51 21.61
C SER A 117 -15.64 -3.65 22.83
N PRO A 118 -16.03 -4.88 23.19
CA PRO A 118 -16.80 -5.13 24.41
C PRO A 118 -15.96 -4.87 25.67
N ASN A 119 -14.63 -4.82 25.55
CA ASN A 119 -13.74 -4.54 26.66
C ASN A 119 -13.57 -3.01 26.85
N GLN A 120 -14.17 -2.49 27.91
CA GLN A 120 -14.20 -1.04 28.20
C GLN A 120 -12.81 -0.44 28.39
N SER A 121 -11.82 -1.20 28.88
CA SER A 121 -10.45 -0.70 29.05
C SER A 121 -9.72 -0.43 27.74
N ILE A 122 -10.19 -1.03 26.64
CA ILE A 122 -9.62 -0.86 25.30
C ILE A 122 -10.25 0.35 24.59
N ASN A 123 -11.48 0.73 24.96
CA ASN A 123 -12.20 1.84 24.35
C ASN A 123 -11.59 3.23 24.66
N GLU A 124 -10.74 3.31 25.69
CA GLU A 124 -10.08 4.54 26.15
C GLU A 124 -8.68 4.77 25.52
N LEU A 125 -8.18 3.81 24.73
CA LEU A 125 -6.90 3.89 23.98
C LEU A 125 -7.09 4.50 22.59
#